data_AF-A0A2L0CUV3-F1
#
_entry.id   AF-A0A2L0CUV3-F1
#
_cell.length_a   1.000
_cell.length_b   1.000
_cell.length_c   1.000
_cell.angle_alpha   90.00
_cell.angle_beta   90.00
_cell.angle_gamma   90.00
#
_symmetry.space_group_name_H-M   'P 1'
#
loop_
_entity.id
_entity.type
_entity.pdbx_description
1 polymer ?
#
loop_
_entity_poly.entity_id
_entity_poly.type
_entity_poly.pdbx_seq_one_letter_code
_entity_poly.pdbx_strand_id
1 'polypeptide(L)'
;GPDSDFEYSTQSYTGYEPTSMRAIRARYDPYLQVRHRIEQLKQLGHSCDKVEFILMGGTFMSLPEDYRNYFIMNLHDALSGHKSSTVQEAVRYSERANTKCIGLTIETRPDYCLEKHLSDMLNYGCTRLEIG
;
A
#
# COMPACT_ATOMS: atom_id res chain seq x y z
N GLY A 1 11.84 -12.18 -7.01
CA GLY A 1 12.76 -11.32 -6.24
C GLY A 1 13.94 -10.89 -7.09
N PRO A 2 14.72 -9.87 -6.70
CA PRO A 2 15.81 -9.35 -7.53
C PRO A 2 16.93 -10.38 -7.81
N ASP A 3 17.13 -11.34 -6.90
CA ASP A 3 18.13 -12.41 -7.06
C ASP A 3 17.56 -13.70 -7.69
N SER A 4 16.40 -13.62 -8.37
CA SER A 4 15.75 -14.78 -8.99
C SER A 4 15.63 -14.63 -10.51
N ASP A 5 15.47 -15.75 -11.21
CA ASP A 5 15.23 -15.81 -12.66
C ASP A 5 13.92 -15.13 -13.12
N PHE A 6 13.07 -14.71 -12.17
CA PHE A 6 11.82 -14.01 -12.43
C PHE A 6 12.05 -12.50 -12.51
N GLU A 7 12.26 -11.98 -13.73
CA GLU A 7 12.43 -10.55 -14.00
C GLU A 7 11.29 -9.70 -13.40
N TYR A 8 11.64 -8.59 -12.73
CA TYR A 8 10.71 -7.61 -12.15
C TYR A 8 9.69 -8.16 -11.15
N SER A 9 9.95 -9.30 -10.51
CA SER A 9 9.09 -9.87 -9.47
C SER A 9 9.49 -9.42 -8.06
N THR A 10 8.49 -9.16 -7.20
CA THR A 10 8.70 -8.89 -5.77
C THR A 10 9.25 -10.13 -5.05
N GLN A 11 9.82 -9.93 -3.86
CA GLN A 11 10.28 -11.03 -3.02
C GLN A 11 9.09 -11.93 -2.65
N SER A 12 9.28 -13.25 -2.71
CA SER A 12 8.25 -14.28 -2.47
C SER A 12 7.17 -14.45 -3.55
N TYR A 13 7.21 -13.69 -4.65
CA TYR A 13 6.25 -13.80 -5.76
C TYR A 13 6.92 -14.16 -7.09
N THR A 14 6.19 -14.82 -7.98
CA THR A 14 6.68 -15.23 -9.32
C THR A 14 6.51 -14.15 -10.38
N GLY A 15 5.64 -13.17 -10.14
CA GLY A 15 5.30 -12.12 -11.11
C GLY A 15 4.09 -12.45 -11.97
N TYR A 16 3.66 -13.72 -12.00
CA TYR A 16 2.49 -14.18 -12.76
C TYR A 16 1.18 -14.06 -11.99
N GLU A 17 1.23 -13.73 -10.70
CA GLU A 17 0.02 -13.53 -9.92
C GLU A 17 -0.71 -12.27 -10.42
N PRO A 18 -2.06 -12.26 -10.46
CA PRO A 18 -2.81 -11.10 -10.95
C PRO A 18 -2.45 -9.78 -10.26
N THR A 19 -2.09 -9.82 -8.97
CA THR A 19 -1.65 -8.64 -8.24
C THR A 19 -0.25 -8.19 -8.65
N SER A 20 0.70 -9.12 -8.74
CA SER A 20 2.06 -8.87 -9.21
C SER A 20 2.04 -8.28 -10.63
N MET A 21 1.26 -8.85 -11.55
CA MET A 21 1.12 -8.33 -12.92
C MET A 21 0.57 -6.91 -12.95
N ARG A 22 -0.40 -6.55 -12.09
CA ARG A 22 -0.90 -5.18 -11.99
C ARG A 22 0.16 -4.23 -11.44
N ALA A 23 0.91 -4.66 -10.43
CA ALA A 23 2.00 -3.87 -9.86
C ALA A 23 3.10 -3.59 -10.90
N ILE A 24 3.50 -4.61 -11.66
CA ILE A 24 4.49 -4.48 -12.76
C ILE A 24 3.99 -3.51 -13.83
N ARG A 25 2.73 -3.63 -14.27
CA ARG A 25 2.12 -2.70 -15.25
C ARG A 25 2.09 -1.25 -14.76
N ALA A 26 1.87 -1.05 -13.46
CA ALA A 26 1.93 0.26 -12.82
C ALA A 26 3.35 0.69 -12.44
N ARG A 27 4.39 -0.10 -12.78
CA ARG A 27 5.80 0.14 -12.39
C ARG A 27 5.97 0.37 -10.89
N TYR A 28 5.18 -0.35 -10.09
CA TYR A 28 5.13 -0.22 -8.63
C TYR A 28 4.73 1.17 -8.11
N ASP A 29 4.16 2.03 -8.95
CA ASP A 29 3.61 3.31 -8.52
C ASP A 29 2.38 3.08 -7.61
N PRO A 30 2.41 3.47 -6.33
CA PRO A 30 1.33 3.24 -5.38
C PRO A 30 0.03 3.95 -5.79
N TYR A 31 0.12 5.17 -6.31
CA TYR A 31 -1.04 5.96 -6.70
C TYR A 31 -1.78 5.28 -7.86
N LEU A 32 -1.04 4.92 -8.91
CA LEU A 32 -1.61 4.26 -10.09
C LEU A 32 -2.19 2.89 -9.76
N GLN A 33 -1.52 2.10 -8.91
CA GLN A 33 -2.03 0.79 -8.48
C GLN A 33 -3.42 0.90 -7.82
N VAL A 34 -3.59 1.86 -6.91
CA VAL A 34 -4.87 2.08 -6.21
C VAL A 34 -5.94 2.59 -7.18
N ARG A 35 -5.63 3.62 -7.99
CA ARG A 35 -6.59 4.21 -8.93
C ARG A 35 -7.10 3.18 -9.94
N HIS A 36 -6.19 2.44 -10.58
CA HIS A 36 -6.57 1.41 -11.55
C HIS A 36 -7.40 0.30 -10.91
N ARG A 37 -7.08 -0.10 -9.67
CA ARG A 37 -7.83 -1.17 -8.99
C ARG A 37 -9.24 -0.72 -8.61
N ILE A 38 -9.40 0.50 -8.10
CA ILE A 38 -10.71 1.04 -7.75
C ILE A 38 -11.57 1.22 -8.99
N GLU A 39 -11.01 1.77 -10.08
CA GLU A 39 -11.74 1.95 -11.33
C GLU A 39 -12.19 0.61 -11.92
N GLN A 40 -11.30 -0.38 -11.93
CA GLN A 40 -11.64 -1.74 -12.37
C GLN A 40 -12.81 -2.32 -11.57
N LEU A 41 -12.80 -2.20 -10.23
CA LEU A 41 -13.87 -2.71 -9.38
C LEU A 41 -15.20 -1.97 -9.63
N LYS A 42 -15.16 -0.65 -9.84
CA LYS A 42 -16.34 0.16 -10.19
C LYS A 42 -16.93 -0.24 -11.55
N GLN A 43 -16.09 -0.50 -12.56
CA GLN A 43 -16.53 -0.96 -13.88
C GLN A 43 -17.21 -2.34 -13.83
N LEU A 44 -16.81 -3.18 -12.89
CA LEU A 44 -17.46 -4.48 -12.62
C LEU A 44 -18.76 -4.34 -11.81
N GLY A 45 -19.14 -3.12 -11.39
CA GLY A 45 -20.37 -2.84 -10.64
C GLY A 45 -20.22 -2.94 -9.12
N HIS A 46 -19.01 -3.08 -8.58
CA HIS A 46 -18.80 -3.07 -7.13
C HIS A 46 -18.82 -1.64 -6.57
N SER A 47 -19.46 -1.45 -5.41
CA SER A 47 -19.29 -0.21 -4.64
C SER A 47 -17.90 -0.18 -4.02
N CYS A 48 -17.25 0.98 -4.08
CA CYS A 48 -15.92 1.19 -3.51
C CYS A 48 -15.92 2.39 -2.56
N ASP A 49 -16.97 2.52 -1.75
CA ASP A 49 -17.10 3.60 -0.77
C ASP A 49 -16.23 3.35 0.47
N LYS A 50 -15.91 2.08 0.72
CA LYS A 50 -15.04 1.62 1.80
C LYS A 50 -14.03 0.64 1.24
N VAL A 51 -12.75 0.89 1.49
CA VAL A 51 -11.64 0.05 1.01
C VAL A 51 -10.68 -0.24 2.15
N GLU A 52 -10.18 -1.47 2.17
CA GLU A 52 -9.08 -1.89 3.04
C GLU A 52 -7.85 -2.11 2.16
N PHE A 53 -6.71 -1.56 2.58
CA PHE A 53 -5.43 -1.80 1.92
C PHE A 53 -4.70 -2.97 2.56
N ILE A 54 -3.99 -3.74 1.73
CA ILE A 54 -3.10 -4.80 2.18
C ILE A 54 -1.76 -4.58 1.47
N LEU A 55 -0.73 -4.26 2.26
CA LEU A 55 0.64 -4.10 1.78
C LEU A 55 1.38 -5.42 1.88
N MET A 56 1.60 -6.00 0.70
CA MET A 56 2.20 -7.31 0.53
C MET A 56 3.68 -7.22 0.20
N GLY A 57 4.46 -8.21 0.65
CA GLY A 57 5.88 -8.36 0.32
C GLY A 57 6.82 -8.57 1.51
N GLY A 58 6.30 -8.48 2.75
CA GLY A 58 6.99 -8.86 3.99
C GLY A 58 8.18 -8.01 4.45
N THR A 59 8.75 -7.17 3.59
CA THR A 59 9.94 -6.36 3.90
C THR A 59 9.71 -4.85 3.79
N PHE A 60 8.45 -4.40 3.68
CA PHE A 60 8.13 -2.97 3.56
C PHE A 60 8.77 -2.13 4.68
N MET A 61 8.75 -2.64 5.91
CA MET A 61 9.31 -1.94 7.07
C MET A 61 10.83 -1.84 7.08
N SER A 62 11.55 -2.64 6.27
CA SER A 62 13.00 -2.54 6.14
C SER A 62 13.46 -1.53 5.09
N LEU A 63 12.52 -0.92 4.35
CA LEU A 63 12.83 0.11 3.35
C LEU A 63 13.16 1.46 4.01
N PRO A 64 13.89 2.35 3.32
CA PRO A 64 14.16 3.69 3.82
C PRO A 64 12.88 4.45 4.15
N GLU A 65 12.91 5.25 5.23
CA GLU A 65 11.75 5.96 5.75
C GLU A 65 11.10 6.87 4.71
N ASP A 66 11.89 7.64 3.94
CA ASP A 66 11.40 8.51 2.88
C ASP A 66 10.59 7.76 1.82
N TYR A 67 11.01 6.55 1.47
CA TYR A 67 10.30 5.70 0.53
C TYR A 67 8.99 5.18 1.14
N ARG A 68 9.02 4.72 2.40
CA ARG A 68 7.80 4.27 3.10
C ARG A 68 6.78 5.40 3.19
N ASN A 69 7.23 6.60 3.57
CA ASN A 69 6.39 7.80 3.68
C ASN A 69 5.82 8.18 2.30
N TYR A 70 6.65 8.22 1.26
CA TYR A 70 6.20 8.43 -0.12
C TYR A 70 5.11 7.42 -0.51
N PHE A 71 5.33 6.13 -0.22
CA PHE A 71 4.40 5.08 -0.60
C PHE A 71 3.04 5.26 0.09
N ILE A 72 3.03 5.44 1.40
CA ILE A 72 1.81 5.61 2.19
C ILE A 72 1.05 6.89 1.81
N MET A 73 1.75 8.01 1.62
CA MET A 73 1.10 9.25 1.17
C MET A 73 0.34 9.04 -0.14
N ASN A 74 0.99 8.42 -1.13
CA ASN A 74 0.38 8.20 -2.43
C ASN A 74 -0.80 7.20 -2.41
N LEU A 75 -0.81 6.23 -1.49
CA LEU A 75 -1.98 5.35 -1.28
C LEU A 75 -3.20 6.14 -0.83
N HIS A 76 -3.02 7.01 0.17
CA HIS A 76 -4.10 7.85 0.71
C HIS A 76 -4.54 8.92 -0.28
N ASP A 77 -3.59 9.54 -0.98
CA ASP A 77 -3.83 10.55 -2.02
C ASP A 77 -4.61 9.97 -3.21
N ALA A 78 -4.41 8.68 -3.54
CA ALA A 78 -5.21 8.02 -4.58
C ALA A 78 -6.70 7.91 -4.23
N LEU A 79 -7.04 7.86 -2.94
CA LEU A 79 -8.43 7.87 -2.46
C LEU A 79 -9.01 9.27 -2.41
N SER A 80 -8.26 10.22 -1.85
CA SER A 80 -8.73 11.60 -1.64
C SER A 80 -8.71 12.45 -2.91
N GLY A 81 -7.81 12.15 -3.84
CA GLY A 81 -7.50 13.00 -5.00
C GLY A 81 -6.66 14.23 -4.66
N HIS A 82 -6.26 14.41 -3.39
CA HIS A 82 -5.36 15.46 -2.94
C HIS A 82 -3.90 15.07 -3.21
N LYS A 83 -2.99 16.05 -3.20
CA LYS A 83 -1.54 15.80 -3.24
C LYS A 83 -0.92 16.30 -1.95
N SER A 84 -0.55 15.36 -1.09
CA SER A 84 -0.07 15.64 0.26
C SER A 84 1.44 15.80 0.30
N SER A 85 1.93 16.59 1.25
CA SER A 85 3.37 16.77 1.53
C SER A 85 3.84 15.98 2.75
N THR A 86 2.90 15.48 3.57
CA THR A 86 3.18 14.68 4.76
C THR A 86 2.20 13.53 4.89
N VAL A 87 2.60 12.46 5.57
CA VAL A 87 1.75 11.29 5.86
C VAL A 87 0.49 11.71 6.62
N GLN A 88 0.64 12.56 7.63
CA GLN A 88 -0.47 13.02 8.47
C GLN A 88 -1.49 13.82 7.66
N GLU A 89 -1.02 14.64 6.73
CA GLU A 89 -1.89 15.34 5.77
C GLU A 89 -2.64 14.33 4.89
N ALA A 90 -1.94 13.36 4.30
CA ALA A 90 -2.53 12.35 3.43
C ALA A 90 -3.63 11.55 4.13
N VAL A 91 -3.36 11.08 5.35
CA VAL A 91 -4.35 10.37 6.19
C VAL A 91 -5.56 11.27 6.45
N ARG A 92 -5.34 12.52 6.87
CA ARG A 92 -6.42 13.48 7.17
C ARG A 92 -7.32 13.80 5.98
N TYR A 93 -6.75 13.95 4.79
CA TYR A 93 -7.55 14.16 3.57
C TYR A 93 -8.26 12.88 3.14
N SER A 94 -7.63 11.72 3.34
CA SER A 94 -8.24 10.41 3.07
C SER A 94 -9.46 10.13 3.95
N GLU A 95 -9.51 10.64 5.19
CA GLU A 95 -10.69 10.51 6.07
C GLU A 95 -11.93 11.23 5.52
N ARG A 96 -11.71 12.30 4.74
CA ARG A 96 -12.77 13.13 4.13
C ARG A 96 -13.10 12.73 2.70
N ALA A 97 -12.40 11.74 2.15
CA ALA A 97 -12.62 11.25 0.81
C ALA A 97 -13.97 10.52 0.68
N ASN A 98 -14.54 10.52 -0.52
CA ASN A 98 -15.75 9.75 -0.83
C ASN A 98 -15.50 8.24 -0.66
N THR A 99 -14.35 7.76 -1.12
CA THR A 99 -13.86 6.41 -0.85
C THR A 99 -13.01 6.43 0.42
N LYS A 100 -13.47 5.78 1.48
CA LYS A 100 -12.81 5.77 2.79
C LYS A 100 -11.87 4.58 2.94
N CYS A 101 -10.65 4.85 3.41
CA CYS A 101 -9.78 3.82 3.94
C CYS A 101 -10.32 3.39 5.31
N ILE A 102 -10.77 2.14 5.43
CA ILE A 102 -11.29 1.58 6.70
C ILE A 102 -10.25 0.75 7.44
N GLY A 103 -9.14 0.44 6.80
CA GLY A 103 -8.06 -0.32 7.40
C GLY A 103 -6.87 -0.41 6.45
N LEU A 104 -5.70 -0.55 7.07
CA LEU A 104 -4.44 -0.81 6.40
C LEU A 104 -3.79 -2.00 7.10
N THR A 105 -3.56 -3.05 6.31
CA THR A 105 -2.85 -4.25 6.73
C THR A 105 -1.41 -4.18 6.20
N ILE A 106 -0.42 -4.34 7.06
CA ILE A 106 0.99 -4.39 6.68
C ILE A 106 1.53 -5.79 6.95
N GLU A 107 2.12 -6.42 5.94
CA GLU A 107 2.92 -7.64 6.13
C GLU A 107 4.35 -7.25 6.54
N THR A 108 4.87 -7.92 7.58
CA THR A 108 6.24 -7.70 8.05
C THR A 108 6.86 -8.99 8.58
N ARG A 109 8.17 -8.93 8.83
CA ARG A 109 8.89 -9.97 9.56
C ARG A 109 8.87 -9.72 11.08
N PRO A 110 8.99 -10.76 11.93
CA PRO A 110 8.98 -10.62 13.38
C PRO A 110 10.03 -9.65 13.94
N ASP A 111 11.19 -9.54 13.28
CA ASP A 111 12.28 -8.64 13.68
C ASP A 111 12.03 -7.16 13.32
N TYR A 112 11.03 -6.89 12.48
CA TYR A 112 10.57 -5.54 12.11
C TYR A 112 9.28 -5.13 12.84
N CYS A 113 9.09 -5.60 14.07
CA CYS A 113 7.96 -5.28 14.96
C CYS A 113 8.37 -4.56 16.25
N LEU A 114 9.54 -3.91 16.27
CA LEU A 114 10.00 -3.10 17.40
C LEU A 114 9.13 -1.85 17.62
N GLU A 115 9.20 -1.26 18.80
CA GLU A 115 8.38 -0.10 19.20
C GLU A 115 8.42 1.03 18.16
N LYS A 116 9.61 1.39 17.66
CA LYS A 116 9.76 2.40 16.58
C LYS A 116 8.95 2.06 15.33
N HIS A 117 8.95 0.79 14.91
CA HIS A 117 8.23 0.34 13.72
C HIS A 117 6.72 0.36 13.97
N LEU A 118 6.28 -0.02 15.17
CA LEU A 118 4.87 0.05 15.54
C LEU A 118 4.37 1.51 15.57
N SER A 119 5.19 2.44 16.07
CA SER A 119 4.87 3.88 16.00
C SER A 119 4.72 4.37 14.57
N ASP A 120 5.62 3.97 13.66
CA ASP A 120 5.51 4.29 12.23
C ASP A 120 4.23 3.73 11.62
N MET A 121 3.92 2.46 11.90
CA MET A 121 2.70 1.80 11.42
C MET A 121 1.43 2.53 11.89
N LEU A 122 1.39 2.96 13.16
CA LEU A 122 0.27 3.75 13.68
C LEU A 122 0.15 5.09 12.96
N ASN A 123 1.27 5.77 12.69
CA ASN A 123 1.28 7.01 11.90
C ASN A 123 0.80 6.81 10.46
N TYR A 124 1.02 5.63 9.89
CA TYR A 124 0.52 5.25 8.56
C TYR A 124 -0.98 4.90 8.54
N GLY A 125 -1.64 4.85 9.70
CA GLY A 125 -3.03 4.39 9.79
C GLY A 125 -3.19 2.87 9.70
N CYS A 126 -2.13 2.11 9.99
CA CYS A 126 -2.16 0.65 10.04
C CYS A 126 -3.07 0.17 11.18
N THR A 127 -3.97 -0.75 10.85
CA THR A 127 -4.95 -1.34 11.79
C THR A 127 -4.75 -2.82 12.01
N ARG A 128 -4.01 -3.49 11.12
CA ARG A 128 -3.71 -4.93 11.21
C ARG A 128 -2.29 -5.20 10.75
N LEU A 129 -1.60 -6.09 11.47
CA LEU A 129 -0.25 -6.52 11.16
C LEU A 129 -0.25 -8.01 10.89
N GLU A 130 0.35 -8.44 9.78
CA GLU A 130 0.53 -9.85 9.45
C GLU A 130 2.02 -10.19 9.52
N ILE A 131 2.35 -11.17 10.36
CA ILE A 131 3.73 -11.58 10.64
C ILE A 131 3.98 -12.91 9.95
N GLY A 132 4.98 -12.94 9.06
CA GLY A 132 5.47 -14.15 8.40
C GLY A 132 6.42 -14.98 9.25
#